data_AF-A0A849QN20-F1
#
_entry.id   AF-A0A849QN20-F1
#
_cell.length_a   1.000
_cell.length_b   1.000
_cell.length_c   1.000
_cell.angle_alpha   90.00
_cell.angle_beta   90.00
_cell.angle_gamma   90.00
#
_symmetry.space_group_name_H-M   'P 1'
#
loop_
_entity.id
_entity.type
_entity.pdbx_description
1 polymer ?
#
loop_
_entity_poly.entity_id
_entity_poly.type
_entity_poly.pdbx_seq_one_letter_code
_entity_poly.pdbx_strand_id
1 'polypeptide(L)'
;MVGYRKVVEGYGLSRGLAGYVFNISTDTVGLMAGGLESAIDGFIQDLKVKRPDTEIKTIEIKEDIILPSPFGRVISGDMREIGERLDKGVNILSDHTGLLDDLKENTSILTEHTGLLNDLKENTSVLTEHTGLLTEHTGSLNKQTELLQGINDNFNTLPERIAEAIMKR
;
A
#
# COMPACT_ATOMS: atom_id res chain seq x y z
N MET A 1 26.67 -11.56 1.93
CA MET A 1 25.58 -10.96 2.75
C MET A 1 25.99 -9.63 3.39
N VAL A 2 25.25 -8.55 3.13
CA VAL A 2 25.49 -7.23 3.76
C VAL A 2 24.75 -7.16 5.10
N GLY A 3 25.39 -6.59 6.13
CA GLY A 3 24.74 -6.28 7.42
C GLY A 3 24.63 -7.42 8.45
N TYR A 4 24.94 -8.68 8.09
CA TYR A 4 24.76 -9.82 9.03
C TYR A 4 25.63 -9.72 10.29
N ARG A 5 26.86 -9.18 10.20
CA ARG A 5 27.73 -8.93 11.36
C ARG A 5 27.09 -8.06 12.44
N LYS A 6 26.23 -7.10 12.06
CA LYS A 6 25.50 -6.24 13.02
C LYS A 6 24.46 -7.05 13.80
N VAL A 7 23.83 -8.02 13.14
CA VAL A 7 22.87 -8.94 13.78
C VAL A 7 23.60 -9.83 14.79
N VAL A 8 24.73 -10.42 14.37
CA VAL A 8 25.57 -11.25 15.24
C VAL A 8 26.08 -10.47 16.45
N GLU A 9 26.59 -9.25 16.24
CA GLU A 9 27.01 -8.35 17.32
C GLU A 9 25.87 -8.04 18.30
N GLY A 10 24.68 -7.71 17.79
CA GLY A 10 23.51 -7.41 18.62
C GLY A 10 23.11 -8.58 19.52
N TYR A 11 23.07 -9.80 18.99
CA TYR A 11 22.75 -10.99 19.80
C TYR A 11 23.86 -11.31 20.80
N GLY A 12 25.13 -11.19 20.41
CA GLY A 12 26.28 -11.40 21.30
C GLY A 12 26.25 -10.45 22.50
N LEU A 13 25.98 -9.17 22.26
CA LEU A 13 25.80 -8.15 23.30
C LEU A 13 24.61 -8.44 24.20
N SER A 14 23.45 -8.79 23.62
CA SER A 14 22.22 -9.05 24.38
C SER A 14 22.33 -10.20 25.37
N ARG A 15 23.26 -11.14 25.11
CA ARG A 15 23.50 -12.33 25.94
C ARG A 15 24.73 -12.20 26.84
N GLY A 16 25.36 -11.02 26.88
CA GLY A 16 26.55 -10.77 27.71
C GLY A 16 27.76 -11.60 27.30
N LEU A 17 27.85 -12.01 26.03
CA LEU A 17 28.99 -12.76 25.54
C LEU A 17 30.21 -11.85 25.38
N ALA A 18 31.40 -12.42 25.53
CA ALA A 18 32.67 -11.83 25.13
C ALA A 18 33.08 -12.42 23.78
N GLY A 19 33.73 -11.64 22.93
CA GLY A 19 34.16 -12.11 21.63
C GLY A 19 34.10 -11.07 20.53
N TYR A 20 34.21 -11.55 19.30
CA TYR A 20 34.13 -10.69 18.13
C TYR A 20 33.63 -11.43 16.90
N VAL A 21 33.07 -10.65 15.97
CA VAL A 21 32.63 -11.13 14.66
C VAL A 21 33.36 -10.39 13.54
N PHE A 22 33.75 -11.12 12.50
CA PHE A 22 34.50 -10.63 11.36
C PHE A 22 34.03 -11.28 10.06
N ASN A 23 34.40 -10.68 8.93
CA ASN A 23 34.08 -11.25 7.63
C ASN A 23 35.24 -12.12 7.17
N ILE A 24 34.94 -13.34 6.74
CA ILE A 24 35.93 -14.20 6.07
C ILE A 24 35.85 -13.99 4.56
N SER A 25 34.64 -13.93 4.02
CA SER A 25 34.35 -13.66 2.60
C SER A 25 33.02 -12.94 2.46
N THR A 26 32.60 -12.61 1.24
CA THR A 26 31.30 -11.95 0.98
C THR A 26 30.14 -12.62 1.68
N ASP A 27 30.13 -13.95 1.76
CA ASP A 27 29.00 -14.75 2.24
C ASP A 27 29.32 -15.60 3.47
N THR A 28 30.54 -15.50 3.99
CA THR A 28 30.97 -16.22 5.19
C THR A 28 31.40 -15.24 6.29
N VAL A 29 30.76 -15.39 7.45
CA VAL A 29 31.08 -14.64 8.67
C VAL A 29 31.77 -15.57 9.65
N GLY A 30 32.95 -15.15 10.11
CA GLY A 30 33.66 -15.79 11.21
C GLY A 30 33.30 -15.11 12.53
N LEU A 31 33.15 -15.89 13.60
CA LEU A 31 32.97 -15.34 14.94
C LEU A 31 33.70 -16.19 15.97
N MET A 32 34.14 -15.55 17.03
CA MET A 32 34.65 -16.19 18.23
C MET A 32 33.85 -15.62 19.40
N ALA A 33 33.21 -16.49 20.18
CA ALA A 33 32.35 -16.11 21.30
C ALA A 33 32.67 -16.98 22.51
N GLY A 34 32.66 -16.38 23.69
CA GLY A 34 32.85 -17.05 24.97
C GLY A 34 31.92 -16.47 26.02
N GLY A 35 31.48 -17.32 26.93
CA GLY A 35 30.50 -17.00 27.95
C GLY A 35 29.91 -18.28 28.56
N LEU A 36 28.81 -18.14 29.29
CA LEU A 36 28.08 -19.29 29.83
C LEU A 36 27.56 -20.17 28.69
N GLU A 37 27.62 -21.49 28.87
CA GLU A 37 27.14 -22.48 27.88
C GLU A 37 25.68 -22.21 27.45
N SER A 38 24.81 -21.92 28.42
CA SER A 38 23.42 -21.55 28.19
C SER A 38 23.24 -20.27 27.37
N ALA A 39 24.18 -19.32 27.47
CA ALA A 39 24.18 -18.10 26.68
C ALA A 39 24.65 -18.36 25.24
N ILE A 40 25.63 -19.25 25.04
CA ILE A 40 26.12 -19.65 23.71
C ILE A 40 25.04 -20.45 22.96
N ASP A 41 24.38 -21.40 23.63
CA ASP A 41 23.31 -22.19 23.02
C ASP A 41 22.15 -21.31 22.55
N GLY A 42 21.71 -20.40 23.41
CA GLY A 42 20.67 -19.45 23.05
C GLY A 42 21.10 -18.50 21.93
N PHE A 43 22.38 -18.09 21.91
CA PHE A 43 22.92 -17.27 20.82
C PHE A 43 22.87 -17.99 19.47
N ILE A 44 23.27 -19.26 19.42
CA ILE A 44 23.20 -20.07 18.20
C ILE A 44 21.74 -20.26 17.75
N GLN A 45 20.82 -20.48 18.69
CA GLN A 45 19.39 -20.58 18.37
C GLN A 45 18.85 -19.28 17.77
N ASP A 46 19.17 -18.12 18.34
CA ASP A 46 18.72 -16.82 17.82
C ASP A 46 19.20 -16.59 16.38
N LEU A 47 20.45 -16.97 16.08
CA LEU A 47 21.02 -16.88 14.74
C LEU A 47 20.28 -17.78 13.74
N LYS A 48 19.94 -19.02 14.13
CA LYS A 48 19.16 -19.96 13.30
C LYS A 48 17.73 -19.48 13.07
N VAL A 49 17.07 -18.95 14.11
CA VAL A 49 15.70 -18.40 13.99
C VAL A 49 15.68 -17.21 13.05
N LYS A 50 16.67 -16.30 13.17
CA LYS A 50 16.72 -15.12 12.33
C LYS A 50 17.00 -15.45 10.87
N ARG A 51 17.79 -16.50 10.60
CA ARG A 51 18.10 -16.98 9.25
C ARG A 51 18.17 -18.50 9.20
N PRO A 52 17.04 -19.17 8.91
CA PRO A 52 16.96 -20.63 8.83
C PRO A 52 17.92 -21.22 7.79
N ASP A 53 18.16 -20.49 6.71
CA ASP A 53 18.96 -20.96 5.56
C ASP A 53 20.49 -20.84 5.79
N THR A 54 20.93 -20.39 6.96
CA THR A 54 22.37 -20.20 7.25
C THR A 54 22.98 -21.47 7.83
N GLU A 55 24.00 -22.02 7.16
CA GLU A 55 24.80 -23.12 7.69
C GLU A 55 25.73 -22.59 8.79
N ILE A 56 25.52 -23.03 10.03
CA ILE A 56 26.37 -22.68 11.18
C ILE A 56 27.31 -23.84 11.50
N LYS A 57 28.62 -23.61 11.31
CA LYS A 57 29.67 -24.54 11.72
C LYS A 57 30.26 -24.07 13.05
N THR A 58 30.10 -24.88 14.09
CA THR A 58 30.62 -24.59 15.43
C THR A 58 31.86 -25.43 15.70
N ILE A 59 32.91 -24.80 16.22
CA ILE A 59 34.11 -25.47 16.71
C ILE A 59 34.25 -25.05 18.17
N GLU A 60 34.16 -26.02 19.09
CA GLU A 60 34.35 -25.78 20.51
C GLU A 60 35.84 -25.81 20.84
N ILE A 61 36.34 -24.78 21.53
CA ILE A 61 37.72 -24.66 21.96
C ILE A 61 37.72 -24.69 23.49
N LYS A 62 38.42 -25.67 24.09
CA LYS A 62 38.46 -25.90 25.55
C LYS A 62 39.58 -25.13 26.27
N GLU A 63 40.21 -24.19 25.57
CA GLU A 63 41.30 -23.38 26.11
C GLU A 63 40.74 -22.08 26.72
N ASP A 64 41.35 -21.63 27.81
CA ASP A 64 41.06 -20.32 28.41
C ASP A 64 41.60 -19.20 27.51
N ILE A 65 40.81 -18.81 26.51
CA ILE A 65 41.10 -17.69 25.62
C ILE A 65 40.49 -16.42 26.22
N ILE A 66 41.32 -15.40 26.43
CA ILE A 66 40.85 -14.07 26.84
C ILE A 66 40.19 -13.41 25.63
N LEU A 67 38.87 -13.30 25.66
CA LEU A 67 38.09 -12.63 24.63
C LEU A 67 37.78 -11.18 24.99
N PRO A 68 37.73 -10.29 24.00
CA PRO A 68 37.33 -8.91 24.23
C PRO A 68 35.89 -8.86 24.74
N SER A 69 35.68 -8.11 25.82
CA SER A 69 34.37 -7.82 26.38
C SER A 69 34.17 -6.30 26.41
N PRO A 70 33.02 -5.79 25.93
CA PRO A 70 31.87 -6.54 25.42
C PRO A 70 32.08 -7.07 23.98
N PHE A 71 31.23 -8.00 23.54
CA PHE A 71 31.26 -8.56 22.18
C PHE A 71 31.31 -7.48 21.10
N GLY A 72 32.26 -7.57 20.16
CA GLY A 72 32.53 -6.51 19.19
C GLY A 72 32.64 -6.96 17.74
N ARG A 73 32.93 -6.01 16.84
CA ARG A 73 33.19 -6.27 15.41
C ARG A 73 34.63 -5.98 15.06
N VAL A 74 35.24 -6.87 14.27
CA VAL A 74 36.53 -6.59 13.63
C VAL A 74 36.28 -6.11 12.20
N ILE A 75 36.90 -4.97 11.89
CA ILE A 75 36.99 -4.46 10.53
C ILE A 75 38.10 -5.22 9.84
N SER A 76 37.77 -6.42 9.36
CA SER A 76 38.58 -7.16 8.39
C SER A 76 37.90 -6.99 7.05
N GLY A 77 38.51 -6.24 6.15
CA GLY A 77 37.99 -6.01 4.82
C GLY A 77 39.09 -5.47 3.92
N ASP A 78 39.31 -6.15 2.80
CA ASP A 78 40.10 -5.64 1.69
C ASP A 78 39.30 -4.56 0.93
N MET A 79 39.96 -3.62 0.26
CA MET A 79 39.30 -2.58 -0.56
C MET A 79 38.32 -3.18 -1.57
N ARG A 80 38.58 -4.41 -2.06
CA ARG A 80 37.68 -5.14 -2.96
C ARG A 80 36.30 -5.41 -2.34
N GLU A 81 36.25 -5.84 -1.08
CA GLU A 81 34.98 -6.10 -0.39
C GLU A 81 34.17 -4.82 -0.20
N ILE A 82 34.86 -3.70 0.04
CA ILE A 82 34.24 -2.38 0.16
C ILE A 82 33.64 -1.96 -1.19
N GLY A 83 34.38 -2.14 -2.30
CA GLY A 83 33.89 -1.87 -3.65
C GLY A 83 32.63 -2.67 -4.00
N GLU A 84 32.65 -3.99 -3.81
CA GLU A 84 31.50 -4.86 -4.09
C GLU A 84 30.25 -4.49 -3.28
N ARG A 85 30.42 -3.98 -2.05
CA ARG A 85 29.31 -3.50 -1.23
C ARG A 85 28.81 -2.14 -1.66
N LEU A 86 29.71 -1.26 -2.09
CA LEU A 86 29.36 0.04 -2.62
C LEU A 86 28.55 -0.12 -3.91
N ASP A 87 28.98 -0.98 -4.83
CA ASP A 87 28.26 -1.27 -6.08
C ASP A 87 26.85 -1.80 -5.81
N LYS A 88 26.70 -2.71 -4.85
CA LYS A 88 25.37 -3.18 -4.40
C LYS A 88 24.52 -2.04 -3.85
N GLY A 89 25.10 -1.15 -3.06
CA GLY A 89 24.41 0.04 -2.54
C GLY A 89 23.96 0.99 -3.65
N VAL A 90 24.82 1.24 -4.64
CA VAL A 90 24.53 2.09 -5.80
C VAL A 90 23.40 1.49 -6.63
N ASN A 91 23.41 0.18 -6.88
CA ASN A 91 22.33 -0.49 -7.61
C ASN A 91 21.00 -0.39 -6.87
N ILE A 92 20.97 -0.64 -5.56
CA ILE A 92 19.74 -0.49 -4.75
C ILE A 92 19.21 0.95 -4.82
N LEU A 93 20.09 1.95 -4.76
CA LEU A 93 19.69 3.36 -4.88
C LEU A 93 19.18 3.71 -6.29
N SER A 94 19.77 3.12 -7.33
CA SER A 94 19.28 3.25 -8.70
C SER A 94 17.89 2.66 -8.85
N ASP A 95 17.64 1.46 -8.32
CA ASP A 95 16.33 0.82 -8.34
C ASP A 95 15.29 1.66 -7.59
N HIS A 96 15.64 2.20 -6.42
CA HIS A 96 14.78 3.13 -5.68
C HIS A 96 14.47 4.41 -6.46
N THR A 97 15.42 4.90 -7.26
CA THR A 97 15.20 6.08 -8.11
C THR A 97 14.17 5.78 -9.20
N GLY A 98 14.26 4.60 -9.84
CA GLY A 98 13.25 4.15 -10.80
C GLY A 98 11.85 4.04 -10.17
N LEU A 99 11.75 3.42 -8.99
CA LEU A 99 10.48 3.32 -8.27
C LEU A 99 9.89 4.70 -7.90
N LEU A 100 10.73 5.70 -7.63
CA LEU A 100 10.27 7.06 -7.36
C LEU A 100 9.69 7.73 -8.61
N ASP A 101 10.22 7.43 -9.79
CA ASP A 101 9.68 7.96 -11.04
C ASP A 101 8.33 7.31 -11.38
N ASP A 102 8.20 5.99 -11.19
CA ASP A 102 6.92 5.29 -11.31
C ASP A 102 5.84 5.86 -10.36
N LEU A 103 6.22 6.22 -9.13
CA LEU A 103 5.31 6.82 -8.15
C LEU A 103 4.85 8.23 -8.58
N LYS A 104 5.72 9.02 -9.22
CA LYS A 104 5.32 10.33 -9.75
C LYS A 104 4.31 10.17 -10.89
N GLU A 105 4.54 9.22 -11.79
CA GLU A 105 3.61 8.93 -12.89
C GLU A 105 2.24 8.51 -12.34
N ASN A 106 2.21 7.58 -11.39
CA ASN A 106 0.96 7.17 -10.74
C ASN A 106 0.24 8.33 -10.03
N THR A 107 0.98 9.25 -9.43
CA THR A 107 0.40 10.46 -8.81
C THR A 107 -0.24 11.38 -9.85
N SER A 108 0.38 11.50 -11.03
CA SER A 108 -0.17 12.26 -12.14
C SER A 108 -1.47 11.63 -12.67
N ILE A 109 -1.49 10.31 -12.85
CA ILE A 109 -2.69 9.56 -13.29
C ILE A 109 -3.84 9.74 -12.29
N LEU A 110 -3.57 9.65 -10.99
CA LEU A 110 -4.58 9.88 -9.95
C LEU A 110 -5.15 11.30 -9.98
N THR A 111 -4.32 12.28 -10.32
CA THR A 111 -4.76 13.68 -10.46
C THR A 111 -5.73 13.82 -11.65
N GLU A 112 -5.40 13.18 -12.79
CA GLU A 112 -6.29 13.15 -13.96
C GLU A 112 -7.62 12.47 -13.66
N HIS A 113 -7.58 11.29 -13.03
CA HIS A 113 -8.79 10.58 -12.61
C HIS A 113 -9.67 11.40 -11.65
N THR A 114 -9.04 12.18 -10.77
CA THR A 114 -9.76 13.10 -9.88
C THR A 114 -10.46 14.21 -10.66
N GLY A 115 -9.84 14.72 -11.71
CA GLY A 115 -10.45 15.65 -12.65
C GLY A 115 -11.68 15.06 -13.32
N LEU A 116 -11.53 13.89 -13.95
CA LEU A 116 -12.64 13.18 -14.62
C LEU A 116 -13.82 12.89 -13.68
N LEU A 117 -13.55 12.59 -12.41
CA LEU A 117 -14.60 12.37 -11.41
C LEU A 117 -15.40 13.65 -11.12
N ASN A 118 -14.76 14.81 -11.15
CA ASN A 118 -15.45 16.09 -10.97
C ASN A 118 -16.35 16.39 -12.17
N ASP A 119 -15.85 16.17 -13.39
CA ASP A 119 -16.64 16.35 -14.62
C ASP A 119 -17.88 15.43 -14.63
N LEU A 120 -17.74 14.18 -14.16
CA LEU A 120 -18.86 13.25 -14.03
C LEU A 120 -19.91 13.72 -13.01
N LYS A 121 -19.50 14.36 -11.92
CA LYS A 121 -20.43 14.93 -10.94
C LYS A 121 -21.21 16.09 -11.53
N GLU A 122 -20.55 16.96 -12.30
CA GLU A 122 -21.22 18.06 -13.00
C GLU A 122 -22.26 17.52 -14.00
N ASN A 123 -21.87 16.54 -14.84
CA ASN A 123 -22.79 15.88 -15.76
C ASN A 123 -23.99 15.25 -15.05
N THR A 124 -23.78 14.65 -13.87
CA THR A 124 -24.87 14.08 -13.06
C THR A 124 -25.84 15.17 -12.57
N SER A 125 -25.32 16.35 -12.22
CA SER A 125 -26.16 17.50 -11.83
C SER A 125 -27.03 17.97 -12.99
N VAL A 126 -26.44 18.11 -14.19
CA VAL A 126 -27.17 18.50 -15.41
C VAL A 126 -28.27 17.49 -15.74
N LEU A 127 -27.99 16.19 -15.64
CA LEU A 127 -29.00 15.15 -15.86
C LEU A 127 -30.15 15.21 -14.85
N THR A 128 -29.84 15.57 -13.59
CA THR A 128 -30.86 15.75 -12.56
C THR A 128 -31.78 16.92 -12.89
N GLU A 129 -31.21 18.04 -13.34
CA GLU A 129 -31.99 19.20 -13.79
C GLU A 129 -32.89 18.87 -14.98
N HIS A 130 -32.35 18.22 -16.01
CA HIS A 130 -33.14 17.75 -17.15
C HIS A 130 -34.28 16.81 -16.75
N THR A 131 -34.05 15.93 -15.78
CA THR A 131 -35.09 15.04 -15.24
C THR A 131 -36.21 15.83 -14.54
N GLY A 132 -35.85 16.89 -13.81
CA GLY A 132 -36.80 17.83 -13.22
C GLY A 132 -37.67 18.51 -14.28
N LEU A 133 -37.04 19.09 -15.31
CA LEU A 133 -37.74 19.74 -16.42
C LEU A 133 -38.70 18.79 -17.16
N LEU A 134 -38.28 17.55 -17.41
CA LEU A 134 -39.15 16.54 -18.03
C LEU A 134 -40.36 16.20 -17.16
N THR A 135 -40.18 16.18 -15.84
CA THR A 135 -41.27 15.95 -14.88
C THR A 135 -42.28 17.10 -14.94
N GLU A 136 -41.82 18.35 -14.98
CA GLU A 136 -42.68 19.54 -15.11
C GLU A 136 -43.44 19.57 -16.43
N HIS A 137 -42.75 19.27 -17.54
CA HIS A 137 -43.37 19.16 -18.86
C HIS A 137 -44.44 18.07 -18.90
N THR A 138 -44.17 16.90 -18.32
CA THR A 138 -45.15 15.81 -18.21
C THR A 138 -46.38 16.24 -17.41
N GLY A 139 -46.18 16.93 -16.28
CA GLY A 139 -47.29 17.47 -15.49
C GLY A 139 -48.13 18.50 -16.26
N SER A 140 -47.50 19.34 -17.08
CA SER A 140 -48.19 20.31 -17.91
C SER A 140 -49.01 19.66 -19.02
N LEU A 141 -48.47 18.62 -19.67
CA LEU A 141 -49.19 17.83 -20.69
C LEU A 141 -50.40 17.10 -20.10
N ASN A 142 -50.28 16.56 -18.88
CA ASN A 142 -51.40 15.93 -18.19
C ASN A 142 -52.54 16.94 -17.94
N LYS A 143 -52.21 18.15 -17.44
CA LYS A 143 -53.21 19.22 -17.26
C LYS A 143 -53.88 19.63 -18.57
N GLN A 144 -53.11 19.74 -19.65
CA GLN A 144 -53.68 20.02 -20.98
C GLN A 144 -54.61 18.91 -21.45
N THR A 145 -54.25 17.65 -21.19
CA THR A 145 -55.08 16.48 -21.49
C THR A 145 -56.40 16.51 -20.72
N GLU A 146 -56.37 16.83 -19.43
CA GLU A 146 -57.57 16.99 -18.58
C GLU A 146 -58.49 18.10 -19.08
N LEU A 147 -57.92 19.26 -19.46
CA LEU A 147 -58.69 20.37 -20.03
C LEU A 147 -59.37 19.98 -21.35
N LEU A 148 -58.65 19.29 -22.24
CA LEU A 148 -59.21 18.80 -23.50
C LEU A 148 -60.32 17.77 -23.28
N GLN A 149 -60.16 16.87 -22.31
CA GLN A 149 -61.20 15.93 -21.93
C GLN A 149 -62.46 16.67 -21.44
N GLY A 150 -62.30 17.67 -20.56
CA GLY A 150 -63.42 18.47 -20.08
C GLY A 150 -64.13 19.27 -21.19
N ILE A 151 -63.39 19.78 -22.18
CA ILE A 151 -63.99 20.41 -23.37
C ILE A 151 -64.78 19.39 -24.18
N ASN A 152 -64.19 18.21 -24.41
CA ASN A 152 -64.83 17.13 -25.16
C ASN A 152 -66.14 16.67 -24.49
N ASP A 153 -66.14 16.48 -23.17
CA ASP A 153 -67.33 16.08 -22.41
C ASP A 153 -68.42 17.16 -22.47
N ASN A 154 -68.03 18.44 -22.33
CA ASN A 154 -68.96 19.57 -22.48
C ASN A 154 -69.58 19.64 -23.88
N PHE A 155 -68.78 19.38 -24.93
CA PHE A 155 -69.26 19.38 -26.31
C PHE A 155 -70.23 18.24 -26.57
N ASN A 156 -69.92 17.03 -26.07
CA ASN A 156 -70.75 15.85 -26.27
C ASN A 156 -72.09 15.92 -25.52
N THR A 157 -72.13 16.59 -24.36
CA THR A 157 -73.37 16.79 -23.57
C THR A 157 -74.17 18.03 -23.98
N LEU A 158 -73.62 18.88 -24.87
CA LEU A 158 -74.26 20.13 -25.29
C LEU A 158 -75.64 19.93 -25.95
N PRO A 159 -75.85 18.95 -26.87
CA PRO A 159 -77.16 18.74 -27.48
C PRO A 159 -78.26 18.41 -26.46
N GLU A 160 -77.96 17.56 -25.48
CA GLU A 160 -78.89 17.19 -24.41
C GLU A 160 -79.24 18.39 -23.53
N ARG A 161 -78.24 19.18 -23.14
CA ARG A 161 -78.43 20.41 -22.36
C ARG A 161 -79.28 21.45 -23.09
N ILE A 162 -79.11 21.57 -24.42
CA ILE A 162 -79.93 22.45 -25.26
C ILE A 162 -81.37 21.93 -25.31
N ALA A 163 -81.57 20.63 -25.54
CA ALA A 163 -82.89 20.02 -25.59
C ALA A 163 -83.66 20.20 -24.27
N GLU A 164 -83.01 19.99 -23.12
CA GLU A 164 -83.60 20.25 -21.80
C GLU A 164 -84.01 21.71 -21.61
N ALA A 165 -83.18 22.66 -22.05
CA ALA A 165 -83.44 24.08 -21.89
C ALA A 165 -84.65 24.55 -22.73
N ILE A 166 -84.85 23.95 -23.91
CA ILE A 166 -86.01 24.24 -24.78
C ILE A 166 -87.29 23.66 -24.17
N MET A 167 -87.25 22.43 -23.62
CA MET A 167 -88.43 21.79 -23.01
C MET A 167 -88.92 22.44 -21.70
N LYS A 168 -88.05 23.19 -21.01
CA LYS A 168 -88.40 23.91 -19.76
C LYS A 168 -88.99 25.32 -19.99
N ARG A 169 -89.13 25.76 -21.24
CA ARG A 169 -89.77 27.04 -21.62
C ARG A 169 -91.20 26.82 -22.10
#